data_AF-A0A1L9S4C5-F1
#
_entry.id   AF-A0A1L9S4C5-F1
#
_cell.length_a   1.000
_cell.length_b   1.000
_cell.length_c   1.000
_cell.angle_alpha   90.00
_cell.angle_beta   90.00
_cell.angle_gamma   90.00
#
_symmetry.space_group_name_H-M   'P 1'
#
loop_
_entity.id
_entity.type
_entity.pdbx_description
1 polymer ?
#
loop_
_entity_poly.entity_id
_entity_poly.type
_entity_poly.pdbx_seq_one_letter_code
_entity_poly.pdbx_strand_id
1 'polypeptide(L)'
;MYLTLIILPLLGSIVSGFFGRKVGVSGAHLITCTSVITTTLLAIVAFIEIFDSLTVSMLIPVLIVSSLVHIYSISYMSHDPHNQRFFSYLSLFTFMMIILVTGNNYLLMFVG
;
A
#
# COMPACT_ATOMS: atom_id res chain seq x y z
N MET A 1 -0.26 2.56 15.77
CA MET A 1 -0.80 3.18 14.54
C MET A 1 0.24 3.30 13.43
N TYR A 2 1.46 3.79 13.67
CA TYR A 2 2.53 3.79 12.63
C TYR A 2 2.86 2.39 12.09
N LEU A 3 3.09 1.42 12.98
CA LEU A 3 3.44 0.07 12.60
C LEU A 3 2.33 -0.61 11.77
N THR A 4 1.07 -0.32 12.07
CA THR A 4 -0.07 -0.85 11.32
C THR A 4 -0.14 -0.24 9.92
N LEU A 5 0.14 1.05 9.74
CA LEU A 5 0.20 1.69 8.41
C LEU A 5 1.24 1.05 7.51
N ILE A 6 2.39 0.67 8.08
CA ILE A 6 3.50 0.05 7.35
C ILE A 6 3.20 -1.41 7.02
N ILE A 7 2.67 -2.17 7.96
CA ILE A 7 2.49 -3.64 7.81
C ILE A 7 1.33 -3.99 6.88
N LEU A 8 0.26 -3.19 6.83
CA LEU A 8 -0.94 -3.51 6.03
C LEU A 8 -0.63 -3.70 4.54
N PRO A 9 0.02 -2.75 3.83
CA PRO A 9 0.37 -2.93 2.42
C PRO A 9 1.43 -4.01 2.19
N LEU A 10 2.35 -4.20 3.15
CA LEU A 10 3.33 -5.29 3.09
C LEU A 10 2.65 -6.66 3.12
N LEU A 11 1.69 -6.86 4.02
CA LEU A 11 0.90 -8.10 4.06
C LEU A 11 0.14 -8.32 2.75
N GLY A 12 -0.47 -7.26 2.20
CA GLY A 12 -1.14 -7.32 0.90
C GLY A 12 -0.20 -7.79 -0.22
N SER A 13 1.03 -7.27 -0.25
CA SER A 13 2.07 -7.66 -1.20
C SER A 13 2.55 -9.10 -1.02
N ILE A 14 2.86 -9.52 0.21
CA ILE A 14 3.37 -10.87 0.51
C ILE A 14 2.31 -11.92 0.17
N VAL A 15 1.06 -11.69 0.54
CA VAL A 15 -0.04 -12.64 0.29
C VAL A 15 -0.32 -12.77 -1.21
N SER A 16 -0.42 -11.65 -1.94
CA SER A 16 -0.63 -11.70 -3.39
C SER A 16 0.58 -12.22 -4.18
N GLY A 17 1.80 -12.01 -3.67
CA GLY A 17 3.05 -12.45 -4.29
C GLY A 17 3.35 -13.94 -4.08
N PHE A 18 3.49 -14.38 -2.82
CA PHE A 18 3.85 -15.76 -2.48
C PHE A 18 2.67 -16.74 -2.59
N PHE A 19 1.46 -16.31 -2.24
CA PHE A 19 0.26 -17.15 -2.30
C PHE A 19 -0.62 -16.89 -3.54
N GLY A 20 -0.16 -16.07 -4.50
CA GLY A 20 -0.93 -15.71 -5.70
C GLY A 20 -1.52 -16.90 -6.46
N ARG A 21 -0.76 -18.01 -6.59
CA ARG A 21 -1.26 -19.24 -7.24
C ARG A 21 -2.43 -19.91 -6.51
N LYS A 22 -2.53 -19.76 -5.19
CA LYS A 22 -3.63 -20.31 -4.37
C LYS A 22 -4.79 -19.32 -4.20
N VAL A 23 -4.47 -18.03 -4.14
CA VAL A 23 -5.42 -16.92 -3.94
C VAL A 23 -6.18 -16.59 -5.24
N GLY A 24 -5.52 -16.77 -6.39
CA GLY A 24 -6.07 -16.47 -7.69
C GLY A 24 -6.14 -14.96 -8.00
N VAL A 25 -6.56 -14.69 -9.23
CA VAL A 25 -6.65 -13.36 -9.86
C VAL A 25 -7.57 -12.42 -9.06
N SER A 26 -8.75 -12.93 -8.68
CA SER A 26 -9.76 -12.14 -7.96
C SER A 26 -9.40 -11.88 -6.50
N GLY A 27 -8.79 -12.87 -5.85
CA GLY A 27 -8.35 -12.70 -4.46
C GLY A 27 -7.18 -11.72 -4.34
N ALA A 28 -6.27 -11.69 -5.31
CA ALA A 28 -5.08 -10.83 -5.26
C ALA A 28 -5.47 -9.34 -5.20
N HIS A 29 -6.31 -8.88 -6.13
CA HIS A 29 -6.72 -7.48 -6.14
C HIS A 29 -7.63 -7.11 -4.96
N LEU A 30 -8.50 -8.02 -4.51
CA LEU A 30 -9.34 -7.80 -3.32
C LEU A 30 -8.46 -7.54 -2.07
N ILE A 31 -7.47 -8.39 -1.83
CA ILE A 31 -6.59 -8.29 -0.66
C ILE A 31 -5.74 -7.02 -0.72
N THR A 32 -5.13 -6.72 -1.87
CA THR A 32 -4.28 -5.52 -2.00
C THR A 32 -5.10 -4.24 -1.88
N CYS A 33 -6.27 -4.16 -2.54
CA CYS A 33 -7.09 -2.96 -2.49
C CYS A 33 -7.66 -2.73 -1.09
N THR A 34 -8.14 -3.78 -0.40
CA THR A 34 -8.63 -3.64 0.98
C THR A 34 -7.51 -3.24 1.94
N SER A 35 -6.30 -3.80 1.78
CA SER A 35 -5.14 -3.42 2.60
C SER A 35 -4.74 -1.95 2.42
N VAL A 36 -4.75 -1.44 1.17
CA VAL A 36 -4.38 -0.05 0.89
C VAL A 36 -5.48 0.92 1.32
N ILE A 37 -6.75 0.61 1.05
CA ILE A 37 -7.89 1.45 1.47
C ILE A 37 -7.92 1.57 3.00
N THR A 38 -7.74 0.46 3.73
CA THR A 38 -7.68 0.50 5.20
C THR A 38 -6.48 1.30 5.69
N THR A 39 -5.34 1.23 5.02
CA THR A 39 -4.16 2.06 5.30
C THR A 39 -4.45 3.55 5.09
N THR A 40 -5.11 3.91 3.98
CA THR A 40 -5.51 5.30 3.69
C THR A 40 -6.48 5.84 4.73
N LEU A 41 -7.47 5.05 5.16
CA LEU A 41 -8.40 5.46 6.22
C LEU A 41 -7.68 5.65 7.56
N LEU A 42 -6.80 4.71 7.94
CA LEU A 42 -6.00 4.83 9.17
C LEU A 42 -5.08 6.06 9.15
N ALA A 43 -4.56 6.45 7.98
CA ALA A 43 -3.73 7.64 7.85
C ALA A 43 -4.54 8.94 8.04
N ILE A 44 -5.82 8.95 7.63
CA ILE A 44 -6.72 10.08 7.89
C ILE A 44 -7.05 10.16 9.39
N VAL A 45 -7.28 9.02 10.06
CA VAL A 45 -7.49 9.01 11.52
C VAL A 45 -6.23 9.46 12.26
N ALA A 46 -5.06 9.00 11.83
CA ALA A 46 -3.77 9.41 12.36
C ALA A 46 -3.54 10.93 12.30
N PHE A 47 -4.04 11.61 11.26
CA PHE A 47 -3.99 13.08 11.19
C PHE A 47 -4.72 13.76 12.35
N ILE A 48 -5.82 13.18 12.83
CA ILE A 48 -6.64 13.74 13.90
C ILE A 48 -5.96 13.54 15.28
N GLU A 49 -5.19 12.46 15.45
CA GLU A 49 -4.60 12.04 16.72
C GLU A 49 -3.12 12.45 16.94
N ILE A 50 -2.67 13.61 16.43
CA ILE A 50 -1.34 14.20 16.80
C ILE A 50 -0.16 13.63 15.99
N PHE A 51 -0.27 13.57 14.66
CA PHE A 51 0.91 13.40 13.82
C PHE A 51 1.56 14.74 13.47
N ASP A 52 2.88 14.73 13.30
CA ASP A 52 3.65 15.91 12.89
C ASP A 52 3.22 16.40 11.50
N SER A 53 2.89 17.69 11.40
CA SER A 53 2.23 18.30 10.22
C SER A 53 2.95 18.02 8.90
N LEU A 54 4.28 17.93 8.94
CA LEU A 54 5.11 17.65 7.76
C LEU A 54 4.94 16.20 7.27
N THR A 55 4.98 15.22 8.18
CA THR A 55 4.84 13.81 7.82
C THR A 55 3.47 13.51 7.22
N VAL A 56 2.42 14.14 7.74
CA VAL A 56 1.06 13.93 7.26
C VAL A 56 0.83 14.56 5.88
N SER A 57 1.40 15.75 5.64
CA SER A 57 1.29 16.42 4.35
C SER A 57 1.87 15.60 3.19
N MET A 58 2.87 14.78 3.47
CA MET A 58 3.49 13.88 2.51
C MET A 58 2.77 12.53 2.41
N LEU A 59 2.27 12.01 3.53
CA LEU A 59 1.70 10.67 3.59
C LEU A 59 0.25 10.60 3.03
N ILE A 60 -0.54 11.65 3.19
CA ILE A 60 -1.93 11.71 2.66
C ILE A 60 -1.96 11.60 1.12
N PRO A 61 -1.24 12.44 0.34
CA PRO A 61 -1.27 12.36 -1.11
C PRO A 61 -0.79 11.00 -1.63
N VAL A 62 0.26 10.44 -1.04
CA VAL A 62 0.82 9.13 -1.41
C VAL A 62 -0.24 8.03 -1.27
N LEU A 63 -0.94 7.97 -0.13
CA LEU A 63 -1.95 6.94 0.12
C LEU A 63 -3.24 7.14 -0.67
N ILE A 64 -3.65 8.38 -0.91
CA ILE A 64 -4.81 8.67 -1.76
C ILE A 64 -4.53 8.23 -3.20
N VAL A 65 -3.43 8.70 -3.79
CA VAL A 65 -3.05 8.33 -5.17
C VAL A 65 -2.88 6.82 -5.28
N SER A 66 -2.20 6.20 -4.31
CA SER A 66 -2.05 4.75 -4.24
C SER A 66 -3.38 4.01 -4.24
N SER A 67 -4.35 4.43 -3.43
CA SER A 67 -5.67 3.80 -3.36
C SER A 67 -6.44 3.92 -4.68
N LEU A 68 -6.35 5.08 -5.35
CA LEU A 68 -6.98 5.30 -6.66
C LEU A 68 -6.33 4.44 -7.75
N VAL A 69 -5.00 4.36 -7.77
CA VAL A 69 -4.28 3.51 -8.72
C VAL A 69 -4.64 2.04 -8.52
N HIS A 70 -4.73 1.56 -7.28
CA HIS A 70 -5.18 0.20 -6.99
C HIS A 70 -6.58 -0.10 -7.56
N ILE A 71 -7.55 0.80 -7.37
CA ILE A 71 -8.91 0.63 -7.91
C ILE A 71 -8.88 0.67 -9.44
N TYR A 72 -8.16 1.62 -10.04
CA TYR A 72 -8.03 1.78 -11.48
C TYR A 72 -7.41 0.52 -12.13
N SER A 73 -6.38 -0.05 -11.51
CA SER A 73 -5.68 -1.22 -12.00
C SER A 73 -6.53 -2.47 -12.09
N ILE A 74 -7.65 -2.57 -11.34
CA ILE A 74 -8.57 -3.72 -11.43
C ILE A 74 -9.17 -3.81 -12.84
N SER A 75 -9.66 -2.69 -13.35
CA SER A 75 -10.25 -2.61 -14.68
C SER A 75 -9.16 -2.66 -15.76
N TYR A 76 -8.07 -1.92 -15.56
CA TYR A 76 -7.00 -1.80 -16.54
C TYR A 76 -6.29 -3.12 -16.84
N MET A 77 -6.05 -3.96 -15.82
CA MET A 77 -5.34 -5.26 -15.94
C MET A 77 -6.29 -6.47 -15.99
N SER A 78 -7.57 -6.25 -16.28
CA SER A 78 -8.61 -7.29 -16.27
C SER A 78 -8.37 -8.40 -17.31
N HIS A 79 -7.71 -8.09 -18.42
CA HIS A 79 -7.47 -9.02 -19.52
C HIS A 79 -6.09 -9.70 -19.43
N ASP A 80 -5.25 -9.33 -18.46
CA ASP A 80 -3.89 -9.86 -18.34
C ASP A 80 -3.82 -11.07 -17.39
N PRO A 81 -3.24 -12.21 -17.83
CA PRO A 81 -3.18 -13.43 -17.02
C PRO A 81 -2.22 -13.33 -15.83
N HIS A 82 -1.35 -12.31 -15.79
CA HIS A 82 -0.33 -12.12 -14.76
C HIS A 82 -0.64 -11.00 -13.75
N ASN A 83 -1.87 -10.51 -13.69
CA ASN A 83 -2.26 -9.37 -12.85
C ASN A 83 -1.99 -9.57 -11.34
N GLN A 84 -2.00 -10.80 -10.83
CA GLN A 84 -1.65 -11.13 -9.44
C GLN A 84 -0.27 -10.60 -9.02
N ARG A 85 0.73 -10.69 -9.92
CA ARG A 85 2.09 -10.22 -9.64
C ARG A 85 2.16 -8.70 -9.67
N PHE A 86 1.42 -8.09 -10.60
CA PHE A 86 1.31 -6.64 -10.71
C PHE A 86 0.77 -6.03 -9.41
N PHE A 87 -0.33 -6.56 -8.88
CA PHE A 87 -0.91 -6.09 -7.61
C PHE A 87 0.05 -6.28 -6.41
N SER A 88 0.82 -7.37 -6.39
CA SER A 88 1.86 -7.58 -5.37
C SER A 88 2.94 -6.50 -5.42
N TYR A 89 3.45 -6.16 -6.60
CA TYR A 89 4.44 -5.10 -6.76
C TYR A 89 3.86 -3.72 -6.48
N LEU A 90 2.60 -3.48 -6.85
CA LEU A 90 1.93 -2.22 -6.58
C LEU A 90 1.77 -1.99 -5.06
N SER A 91 1.41 -3.01 -4.30
CA SER A 91 1.37 -2.93 -2.83
C SER A 91 2.76 -2.91 -2.17
N LEU A 92 3.78 -3.49 -2.80
CA LEU A 92 5.16 -3.39 -2.32
C LEU A 92 5.69 -1.95 -2.49
N PHE A 93 5.39 -1.33 -3.62
CA PHE A 93 5.74 0.06 -3.90
C PHE A 93 5.14 1.00 -2.85
N THR A 94 3.90 0.78 -2.45
CA THR A 94 3.24 1.63 -1.46
C THR A 94 3.83 1.43 -0.07
N PHE A 95 4.21 0.21 0.28
CA PHE A 95 4.97 -0.08 1.50
C PHE A 95 6.33 0.65 1.51
N MET A 96 7.11 0.57 0.43
CA MET A 96 8.40 1.29 0.31
C MET A 96 8.22 2.80 0.43
N MET A 97 7.21 3.37 -0.25
CA MET A 97 6.89 4.80 -0.15
C MET A 97 6.51 5.23 1.27
N ILE A 98 5.77 4.40 2.02
CA ILE A 98 5.46 4.70 3.42
C ILE A 98 6.73 4.66 4.27
N ILE A 99 7.64 3.69 4.04
CA ILE A 99 8.95 3.65 4.72
C ILE A 99 9.75 4.92 4.46
N LEU A 100 9.84 5.35 3.19
CA LEU A 100 10.57 6.56 2.80
C LEU A 100 10.04 7.79 3.57
N VAL A 101 8.72 7.98 3.57
CA VAL A 101 8.07 9.16 4.19
C VAL A 101 8.11 9.11 5.72
N THR A 102 8.11 7.92 6.32
CA THR A 102 8.14 7.74 7.79
C THR A 102 9.55 7.53 8.35
N GLY A 103 10.58 7.62 7.51
CA GLY A 103 11.97 7.38 7.90
C GLY A 103 12.47 8.39 8.93
N ASN A 104 12.93 7.90 10.09
CA ASN A 104 13.53 8.73 11.14
C ASN A 104 15.06 8.87 11.05
N ASN A 105 15.68 8.29 10.01
CA ASN A 105 17.10 8.38 9.75
C ASN A 105 17.38 8.22 8.25
N TYR A 106 18.53 8.72 7.79
CA TYR A 106 18.89 8.71 6.36
C TYR A 106 18.98 7.31 5.75
N LEU A 107 19.36 6.30 6.55
CA LEU A 107 19.46 4.93 6.08
C LEU A 107 18.07 4.37 5.76
N LEU A 108 17.10 4.57 6.65
CA LEU A 108 15.72 4.12 6.47
C LEU A 108 15.05 4.85 5.30
N MET A 109 15.34 6.14 5.14
CA MET A 109 14.87 6.93 4.00
C MET A 109 15.50 6.50 2.65
N PHE A 110 16.71 5.94 2.66
CA PHE A 110 17.36 5.37 1.47
C PHE A 110 16.86 3.97 1.12
N VAL A 111 16.39 3.21 2.12
CA VAL A 111 15.84 1.86 1.92
C VAL A 111 14.44 1.90 1.33
N GLY A 112 13.61 2.86 1.75
CA GLY A 112 12.30 3.09 1.16
C GLY A 112 12.40 3.71 -0.23
#